data_AF-A0A7C1PJP8-F1
#
_entry.id   AF-A0A7C1PJP8-F1
#
_cell.length_a   1.000
_cell.length_b   1.000
_cell.length_c   1.000
_cell.angle_alpha   90.00
_cell.angle_beta   90.00
_cell.angle_gamma   90.00
#
_symmetry.space_group_name_H-M   'P 1'
#
loop_
_entity.id
_entity.type
_entity.pdbx_description
1 polymer ?
#
loop_
_entity_poly.entity_id
_entity_poly.type
_entity_poly.pdbx_seq_one_letter_code
_entity_poly.pdbx_strand_id
1 'polypeptide(L)'
;MNDSHKAVTIGAYVYPGWHACPERDCQFPPDWSEWDLVLNAPSRFPGHNQPRLPLDGPYDDSSPTTALKQVELAREFGVDFFVYAFFWSRGKRVFEASLDKGFLGKGGGGDFPFALMWANRMPRGVLPVKLDPGPEIDPGRLVYTDPDDFLNLIRFLEDKYFSRSNYFRINNMPLLSIFDSTFFLRQLGTGLASRTISRAKDYLSKKGYSGLHLMAINPASAMITDFKKAGFDSVSHYVWLPDWKGKYQQDYGELIKRRSNEWRTFAKESGLVYFPSVSPGWDATPRGVAHDSRRPQRYPWWPVVVGEDPALFSNFLGRAIRYTRKYNDPQLCFIASWNEWSEGHYVEPDKRFGTAWLEAIQREKQYAV
;
A
#
# COMPACT_ATOMS: atom_id res chain seq x y z
N MET A 1 8.83 35.57 14.18
CA MET A 1 8.15 34.69 13.21
C MET A 1 9.17 33.66 12.76
N ASN A 2 9.29 32.54 13.50
CA ASN A 2 10.06 31.38 13.05
C ASN A 2 9.03 30.29 12.78
N ASP A 3 8.40 30.36 11.61
CA ASP A 3 7.62 29.26 11.10
C ASP A 3 8.63 28.30 10.46
N SER A 4 9.27 27.46 11.28
CA SER A 4 10.09 26.38 10.75
C SER A 4 9.13 25.45 10.02
N HIS A 5 9.01 25.62 8.71
CA HIS A 5 8.17 24.79 7.86
C HIS A 5 8.49 23.32 8.17
N LYS A 6 7.57 22.63 8.85
CA LYS A 6 7.71 21.20 9.12
C LYS A 6 7.84 20.52 7.76
N ALA A 7 8.92 19.79 7.52
CA ALA A 7 9.10 19.05 6.28
C ALA A 7 7.97 18.01 6.13
N VAL A 8 7.43 17.85 4.92
CA VAL A 8 6.42 16.82 4.64
C VAL A 8 7.06 15.45 4.82
N THR A 9 6.45 14.60 5.64
CA THR A 9 6.81 13.19 5.77
C THR A 9 6.16 12.38 4.63
N ILE A 10 6.94 11.50 4.01
CA ILE A 10 6.57 10.64 2.89
C ILE A 10 6.75 9.19 3.32
N GLY A 11 5.65 8.44 3.38
CA GLY A 11 5.67 6.99 3.59
C GLY A 11 5.55 6.23 2.28
N ALA A 12 6.27 5.12 2.10
CA ALA A 12 6.07 4.23 0.95
C ALA A 12 5.49 2.89 1.41
N TYR A 13 4.43 2.43 0.75
CA TYR A 13 3.89 1.11 1.02
C TYR A 13 4.81 0.01 0.49
N VAL A 14 4.94 -1.09 1.22
CA VAL A 14 5.78 -2.23 0.85
C VAL A 14 4.93 -3.50 0.76
N TYR A 15 5.00 -4.16 -0.39
CA TYR A 15 4.46 -5.49 -0.60
C TYR A 15 5.47 -6.54 -0.11
N PRO A 16 5.09 -7.41 0.83
CA PRO A 16 6.01 -8.35 1.48
C PRO A 16 6.09 -9.73 0.79
N GLY A 17 5.66 -9.86 -0.47
CA GLY A 17 5.45 -11.18 -1.10
C GLY A 17 6.59 -11.70 -1.98
N TRP A 18 7.78 -11.08 -1.97
CA TRP A 18 8.89 -11.42 -2.89
C TRP A 18 9.85 -12.49 -2.35
N HIS A 19 9.33 -13.47 -1.61
CA HIS A 19 10.09 -14.61 -1.08
C HIS A 19 9.24 -15.88 -1.16
N ALA A 20 9.86 -17.05 -0.95
CA ALA A 20 9.13 -18.31 -0.86
C ALA A 20 8.24 -18.33 0.40
N CYS A 21 6.96 -18.66 0.23
CA CYS A 21 5.95 -18.68 1.27
C CYS A 21 5.16 -19.99 1.17
N PRO A 22 5.37 -20.95 2.10
CA PRO A 22 4.75 -22.29 2.01
C PRO A 22 3.22 -22.27 1.85
N GLU A 23 2.54 -21.34 2.51
CA GLU A 23 1.08 -21.17 2.46
C GLU A 23 0.59 -20.83 1.04
N ARG A 24 1.36 -20.04 0.30
CA ARG A 24 1.08 -19.69 -1.10
C ARG A 24 1.62 -20.77 -2.04
N ASP A 25 2.87 -21.15 -1.84
CA ASP A 25 3.68 -21.95 -2.77
C ASP A 25 3.18 -23.39 -2.88
N CYS A 26 2.44 -23.90 -1.89
CA CYS A 26 1.83 -25.24 -1.97
C CYS A 26 0.81 -25.40 -3.11
N GLN A 27 0.37 -24.29 -3.73
CA GLN A 27 -0.53 -24.29 -4.88
C GLN A 27 0.20 -24.16 -6.23
N PHE A 28 1.53 -24.05 -6.21
CA PHE A 28 2.39 -23.81 -7.38
C PHE A 28 3.43 -24.91 -7.59
N PRO A 29 3.99 -25.04 -8.81
CA PRO A 29 5.11 -25.94 -9.05
C PRO A 29 6.31 -25.64 -8.13
N PRO A 30 7.19 -26.63 -7.87
CA PRO A 30 8.46 -26.37 -7.19
C PRO A 30 9.21 -25.20 -7.82
N ASP A 31 9.88 -24.41 -6.97
CA ASP A 31 10.69 -23.25 -7.33
C ASP A 31 9.92 -22.04 -7.93
N TRP A 32 8.59 -22.09 -7.95
CA TRP A 32 7.77 -20.94 -8.35
C TRP A 32 7.81 -19.81 -7.31
N SER A 33 7.88 -18.58 -7.80
CA SER A 33 7.66 -17.37 -7.00
C SER A 33 6.83 -16.36 -7.78
N GLU A 34 6.35 -15.31 -7.12
CA GLU A 34 5.61 -14.26 -7.83
C GLU A 34 6.47 -13.53 -8.88
N TRP A 35 7.80 -13.61 -8.78
CA TRP A 35 8.71 -13.13 -9.82
C TRP A 35 8.46 -13.79 -11.17
N ASP A 36 8.02 -15.06 -11.22
CA ASP A 36 7.71 -15.74 -12.47
C ASP A 36 6.62 -15.02 -13.27
N LEU A 37 5.67 -14.34 -12.60
CA LEU A 37 4.64 -13.54 -13.27
C LEU A 37 5.25 -12.31 -13.94
N VAL A 38 6.20 -11.66 -13.27
CA VAL A 38 6.84 -10.41 -13.73
C VAL A 38 7.82 -10.70 -14.86
N LEU A 39 8.70 -11.69 -14.66
CA LEU A 39 9.76 -12.05 -15.61
C LEU A 39 9.21 -12.59 -16.94
N ASN A 40 8.07 -13.28 -16.89
CA ASN A 40 7.43 -13.88 -18.07
C ASN A 40 6.21 -13.10 -18.57
N ALA A 41 5.99 -11.87 -18.10
CA ALA A 41 4.82 -11.07 -18.47
C ALA A 41 4.81 -10.76 -19.98
N PRO A 42 3.80 -11.24 -20.74
CA PRO A 42 3.73 -10.96 -22.17
C PRO A 42 3.19 -9.56 -22.43
N SER A 43 3.64 -8.97 -23.54
CA SER A 43 2.97 -7.80 -24.13
C SER A 43 1.51 -8.15 -24.49
N ARG A 44 0.56 -7.30 -24.09
CA ARG A 44 -0.90 -7.52 -24.29
C ARG A 44 -1.49 -6.67 -25.42
N PHE A 45 -0.74 -5.67 -25.87
CA PHE A 45 -1.12 -4.74 -26.92
C PHE A 45 0.13 -4.04 -27.50
N PRO A 46 0.06 -3.47 -28.71
CA PRO A 46 1.17 -2.73 -29.30
C PRO A 46 1.65 -1.60 -28.38
N GLY A 47 2.97 -1.54 -28.13
CA GLY A 47 3.57 -0.56 -27.22
C GLY A 47 3.39 -0.85 -25.73
N HIS A 48 2.88 -2.03 -25.34
CA HIS A 48 2.78 -2.42 -23.94
C HIS A 48 4.17 -2.61 -23.32
N ASN A 49 4.45 -1.90 -22.24
CA ASN A 49 5.69 -2.01 -21.47
C ASN A 49 5.64 -3.23 -20.52
N GLN A 50 5.81 -4.44 -21.08
CA GLN A 50 6.01 -5.69 -20.35
C GLN A 50 7.03 -6.58 -21.10
N PRO A 51 7.88 -7.33 -20.38
CA PRO A 51 7.98 -7.40 -18.93
C PRO A 51 8.64 -6.16 -18.31
N ARG A 52 8.21 -5.79 -17.09
CA ARG A 52 8.80 -4.73 -16.27
C ARG A 52 9.81 -5.32 -15.29
N LEU A 53 11.10 -5.12 -15.54
CA LEU A 53 12.17 -5.82 -14.83
C LEU A 53 12.91 -4.92 -13.83
N PRO A 54 13.21 -5.40 -12.61
CA PRO A 54 14.10 -4.69 -11.68
C PRO A 54 15.48 -4.47 -12.27
N LEU A 55 16.11 -3.34 -11.91
CA LEU A 55 17.43 -2.98 -12.40
C LEU A 55 18.49 -4.02 -12.03
N ASP A 56 18.44 -4.54 -10.80
CA ASP A 56 19.39 -5.52 -10.27
C ASP A 56 18.88 -6.97 -10.34
N GLY A 57 17.74 -7.20 -10.98
CA GLY A 57 17.08 -8.51 -11.06
C GLY A 57 16.18 -8.84 -9.85
N PRO A 58 15.56 -10.02 -9.85
CA PRO A 58 14.68 -10.46 -8.77
C PRO A 58 15.46 -10.66 -7.47
N TYR A 59 14.80 -10.47 -6.34
CA TYR A 59 15.38 -10.59 -5.00
C TYR A 59 14.48 -11.38 -4.06
N ASP A 60 15.05 -11.82 -2.93
CA ASP A 60 14.31 -12.38 -1.79
C ASP A 60 14.15 -11.28 -0.72
N ASP A 61 12.92 -10.83 -0.46
CA ASP A 61 12.66 -9.77 0.53
C ASP A 61 12.66 -10.25 1.99
N SER A 62 12.75 -11.56 2.24
CA SER A 62 13.02 -12.11 3.57
C SER A 62 14.50 -12.00 3.97
N SER A 63 15.38 -11.62 3.03
CA SER A 63 16.79 -11.37 3.29
C SER A 63 17.03 -9.99 3.93
N PRO A 64 17.76 -9.90 5.06
CA PRO A 64 18.17 -8.62 5.63
C PRO A 64 18.93 -7.72 4.65
N THR A 65 19.76 -8.29 3.77
CA THR A 65 20.54 -7.51 2.81
C THR A 65 19.67 -6.82 1.76
N THR A 66 18.53 -7.41 1.40
CA THR A 66 17.54 -6.78 0.52
C THR A 66 16.93 -5.57 1.21
N ALA A 67 16.47 -5.74 2.44
CA ALA A 67 15.87 -4.65 3.21
C ALA A 67 16.86 -3.51 3.49
N LEU A 68 18.13 -3.82 3.75
CA LEU A 68 19.19 -2.82 3.93
C LEU A 68 19.33 -1.94 2.68
N LYS A 69 19.48 -2.55 1.49
CA LYS A 69 19.57 -1.81 0.22
C LYS A 69 18.34 -0.93 -0.03
N GLN A 70 17.15 -1.46 0.26
CA GLN A 70 15.90 -0.71 0.11
C GLN A 70 15.86 0.51 1.04
N VAL A 71 16.30 0.36 2.28
CA VAL A 71 16.40 1.45 3.26
C VAL A 71 17.45 2.49 2.85
N GLU A 72 18.61 2.06 2.34
CA GLU A 72 19.65 2.97 1.86
C GLU A 72 19.10 3.87 0.74
N LEU A 73 18.44 3.27 -0.26
CA LEU A 73 17.76 4.01 -1.32
C LEU A 73 16.64 4.92 -0.78
N ALA A 74 15.81 4.42 0.13
CA ALA A 74 14.73 5.22 0.71
C ALA A 74 15.27 6.47 1.41
N ARG A 75 16.35 6.33 2.19
CA ARG A 75 17.03 7.45 2.87
C ARG A 75 17.64 8.42 1.87
N GLU A 76 18.33 7.91 0.85
CA GLU A 76 18.99 8.73 -0.18
C GLU A 76 17.99 9.59 -0.97
N PHE A 77 16.84 9.00 -1.31
CA PHE A 77 15.87 9.64 -2.20
C PHE A 77 14.66 10.28 -1.48
N GLY A 78 14.65 10.31 -0.14
CA GLY A 78 13.72 11.13 0.62
C GLY A 78 12.39 10.46 1.01
N VAL A 79 12.36 9.13 1.05
CA VAL A 79 11.29 8.35 1.70
C VAL A 79 11.62 8.23 3.19
N ASP A 80 10.71 8.65 4.07
CA ASP A 80 11.00 8.75 5.51
C ASP A 80 10.65 7.49 6.30
N PHE A 81 9.73 6.67 5.79
CA PHE A 81 9.31 5.42 6.44
C PHE A 81 8.62 4.45 5.47
N PHE A 82 8.60 3.18 5.84
CA PHE A 82 7.85 2.15 5.11
C PHE A 82 6.53 1.78 5.78
N VAL A 83 5.53 1.43 4.99
CA VAL A 83 4.25 0.86 5.45
C VAL A 83 4.12 -0.54 4.91
N TYR A 84 4.49 -1.54 5.72
CA TYR A 84 4.39 -2.94 5.29
C TYR A 84 2.93 -3.38 5.26
N ALA A 85 2.52 -4.00 4.15
CA ALA A 85 1.30 -4.78 4.15
C ALA A 85 1.46 -5.94 5.16
N PHE A 86 0.48 -6.09 6.03
CA PHE A 86 0.50 -7.05 7.13
C PHE A 86 -0.74 -7.93 7.05
N PHE A 87 -0.53 -9.24 7.02
CA PHE A 87 -1.62 -10.22 6.90
C PHE A 87 -1.87 -10.91 8.24
N TRP A 88 -3.13 -10.88 8.66
CA TRP A 88 -3.61 -11.53 9.86
C TRP A 88 -5.03 -12.04 9.64
N SER A 89 -5.29 -13.28 10.03
CA SER A 89 -6.62 -13.87 10.09
C SER A 89 -6.71 -14.80 11.29
N ARG A 90 -7.27 -14.32 12.41
CA ARG A 90 -7.49 -15.13 13.63
C ARG A 90 -6.24 -15.88 14.09
N GLY A 91 -5.13 -15.15 14.19
CA GLY A 91 -3.83 -15.69 14.62
C GLY A 91 -2.97 -16.27 13.49
N LYS A 92 -3.53 -16.51 12.31
CA LYS A 92 -2.75 -16.93 11.13
C LYS A 92 -2.14 -15.72 10.44
N ARG A 93 -0.87 -15.83 10.03
CA ARG A 93 -0.14 -14.83 9.24
C ARG A 93 0.33 -15.45 7.93
N VAL A 94 0.70 -14.59 6.99
CA VAL A 94 1.34 -14.96 5.72
C VAL A 94 2.27 -13.82 5.32
N PHE A 95 3.35 -14.15 4.59
CA PHE A 95 4.38 -13.21 4.14
C PHE A 95 5.12 -12.45 5.25
N GLU A 96 5.08 -12.92 6.49
CA GLU A 96 5.75 -12.22 7.60
C GLU A 96 7.27 -12.15 7.44
N ALA A 97 7.90 -13.02 6.66
CA ALA A 97 9.36 -13.15 6.64
C ALA A 97 10.02 -11.88 6.07
N SER A 98 9.37 -11.19 5.13
CA SER A 98 9.82 -9.90 4.60
C SER A 98 10.02 -8.87 5.72
N LEU A 99 9.05 -8.75 6.63
CA LEU A 99 9.14 -7.84 7.77
C LEU A 99 9.99 -8.41 8.92
N ASP A 100 9.70 -9.63 9.36
CA ASP A 100 10.27 -10.23 10.57
C ASP A 100 11.75 -10.60 10.41
N LYS A 101 12.12 -11.17 9.26
CA LYS A 101 13.47 -11.68 8.97
C LYS A 101 14.26 -10.71 8.09
N GLY A 102 13.61 -10.10 7.10
CA GLY A 102 14.23 -9.12 6.22
C GLY A 102 14.43 -7.79 6.96
N PHE A 103 13.37 -6.99 7.05
CA PHE A 103 13.45 -5.63 7.57
C PHE A 103 13.85 -5.53 9.04
N LEU A 104 13.22 -6.30 9.93
CA LEU A 104 13.51 -6.28 11.37
C LEU A 104 14.65 -7.23 11.76
N GLY A 105 15.20 -7.99 10.80
CA GLY A 105 16.33 -8.88 11.01
C GLY A 105 17.64 -8.14 11.30
N LYS A 106 18.60 -8.86 11.88
CA LYS A 106 19.94 -8.31 12.12
C LYS A 106 20.60 -7.97 10.78
N GLY A 107 21.01 -6.71 10.63
CA GLY A 107 21.59 -6.19 9.38
C GLY A 107 20.54 -5.83 8.31
N GLY A 108 19.26 -5.78 8.67
CA GLY A 108 18.16 -5.35 7.82
C GLY A 108 17.95 -3.83 7.85
N GLY A 109 16.70 -3.40 8.02
CA GLY A 109 16.28 -2.00 7.99
C GLY A 109 16.71 -1.14 9.18
N GLY A 110 17.35 -1.72 10.19
CA GLY A 110 17.97 -0.99 11.29
C GLY A 110 16.98 -0.11 12.07
N ASP A 111 17.28 1.19 12.13
CA ASP A 111 16.47 2.22 12.79
C ASP A 111 15.48 2.92 11.85
N PHE A 112 15.40 2.50 10.57
CA PHE A 112 14.50 3.12 9.61
C PHE A 112 13.05 3.00 10.07
N PRO A 113 12.26 4.09 10.06
CA PRO A 113 10.91 4.02 10.59
C PRO A 113 9.98 3.15 9.75
N PHE A 114 9.02 2.50 10.42
CA PHE A 114 8.00 1.71 9.72
C PHE A 114 6.64 1.72 10.41
N ALA A 115 5.58 1.52 9.64
CA ALA A 115 4.22 1.28 10.11
C ALA A 115 3.62 0.06 9.39
N LEU A 116 2.38 -0.29 9.75
CA LEU A 116 1.67 -1.43 9.19
C LEU A 116 0.34 -1.03 8.56
N MET A 117 0.02 -1.71 7.46
CA MET A 117 -1.32 -1.73 6.87
C MET A 117 -1.86 -3.15 6.97
N TRP A 118 -2.89 -3.37 7.78
CA TRP A 118 -3.59 -4.64 7.82
C TRP A 118 -4.33 -4.88 6.51
N ALA A 119 -3.78 -5.80 5.71
CA ALA A 119 -4.37 -6.29 4.49
C ALA A 119 -5.44 -7.33 4.84
N ASN A 120 -6.64 -6.87 5.19
CA ASN A 120 -7.83 -7.69 5.46
C ASN A 120 -8.44 -8.32 4.19
N ARG A 121 -7.58 -8.58 3.21
CA ARG A 121 -7.82 -9.40 2.03
C ARG A 121 -6.59 -10.28 1.84
N MET A 122 -6.75 -11.58 1.99
CA MET A 122 -5.63 -12.51 1.80
C MET A 122 -5.06 -12.42 0.39
N PRO A 123 -3.77 -12.78 0.22
CA PRO A 123 -3.17 -12.91 -1.11
C PRO A 123 -3.99 -13.83 -2.00
N ARG A 124 -3.84 -13.70 -3.32
CA ARG A 124 -4.51 -14.61 -4.25
C ARG A 124 -3.85 -15.99 -4.11
N GLY A 125 -4.66 -17.03 -3.86
CA GLY A 125 -4.18 -18.41 -3.91
C GLY A 125 -3.91 -18.89 -5.33
N VAL A 126 -4.61 -18.33 -6.33
CA VAL A 126 -4.45 -18.71 -7.73
C VAL A 126 -3.82 -17.58 -8.54
N LEU A 127 -2.58 -17.79 -8.97
CA LEU A 127 -1.82 -16.92 -9.87
C LEU A 127 -1.04 -17.77 -10.91
N PRO A 128 -0.99 -17.41 -12.19
CA PRO A 128 -1.79 -16.38 -12.84
C PRO A 128 -3.29 -16.69 -12.75
N VAL A 129 -4.11 -15.64 -12.66
CA VAL A 129 -5.58 -15.72 -12.65
C VAL A 129 -6.03 -16.34 -13.97
N LYS A 130 -6.86 -17.39 -13.88
CA LYS A 130 -7.46 -18.10 -15.02
C LYS A 130 -8.61 -17.30 -15.63
N LEU A 131 -8.88 -17.52 -16.92
CA LEU A 131 -9.96 -16.82 -17.65
C LEU A 131 -11.38 -17.14 -17.15
N ASP A 132 -11.55 -18.22 -16.40
CA ASP A 132 -12.84 -18.71 -15.88
C ASP A 132 -13.59 -17.64 -15.05
N PRO A 133 -14.92 -17.46 -15.19
CA PRO A 133 -15.66 -16.33 -14.65
C PRO A 133 -16.03 -16.52 -13.17
N GLY A 134 -15.13 -17.12 -12.38
CA GLY A 134 -15.23 -17.10 -10.92
C GLY A 134 -15.41 -15.66 -10.41
N PRO A 135 -15.91 -15.50 -9.17
CA PRO A 135 -16.22 -14.19 -8.61
C PRO A 135 -15.00 -13.26 -8.68
N GLU A 136 -15.21 -11.97 -9.01
CA GLU A 136 -14.13 -10.97 -9.12
C GLU A 136 -13.26 -10.93 -7.85
N ILE A 137 -13.92 -11.12 -6.71
CA ILE A 137 -13.33 -11.31 -5.40
C ILE A 137 -13.71 -12.70 -4.92
N ASP A 138 -12.71 -13.56 -4.81
CA ASP A 138 -12.85 -14.85 -4.15
C ASP A 138 -13.26 -14.65 -2.67
N PRO A 139 -14.42 -15.17 -2.23
CA PRO A 139 -14.86 -15.08 -0.85
C PRO A 139 -13.85 -15.65 0.15
N GLY A 140 -13.04 -16.64 -0.25
CA GLY A 140 -11.98 -17.22 0.58
C GLY A 140 -10.85 -16.25 0.90
N ARG A 141 -10.75 -15.13 0.17
CA ARG A 141 -9.78 -14.06 0.44
C ARG A 141 -10.27 -13.05 1.48
N LEU A 142 -11.57 -13.01 1.79
CA LEU A 142 -12.10 -12.07 2.77
C LEU A 142 -11.66 -12.47 4.18
N VAL A 143 -11.00 -11.53 4.86
CA VAL A 143 -10.56 -11.75 6.25
C VAL A 143 -11.62 -11.22 7.19
N TYR A 144 -12.50 -12.11 7.63
CA TYR A 144 -13.54 -11.77 8.60
C TYR A 144 -12.96 -11.60 10.00
N THR A 145 -13.34 -10.52 10.67
CA THR A 145 -12.95 -10.24 12.07
C THR A 145 -14.17 -10.06 12.98
N ASP A 146 -13.94 -10.10 14.28
CA ASP A 146 -14.93 -9.75 15.31
C ASP A 146 -14.22 -8.89 16.40
N PRO A 147 -14.93 -8.34 17.40
CA PRO A 147 -14.30 -7.51 18.41
C PRO A 147 -13.17 -8.19 19.20
N ASP A 148 -13.19 -9.51 19.36
CA ASP A 148 -12.16 -10.26 20.08
C ASP A 148 -10.94 -10.53 19.18
N ASP A 149 -11.17 -10.94 17.94
CA ASP A 149 -10.10 -11.11 16.94
C ASP A 149 -9.38 -9.79 16.66
N PHE A 150 -10.11 -8.68 16.47
CA PHE A 150 -9.48 -7.38 16.27
C PHE A 150 -8.65 -6.96 17.50
N LEU A 151 -9.13 -7.22 18.72
CA LEU A 151 -8.33 -6.97 19.92
C LEU A 151 -7.09 -7.88 19.97
N ASN A 152 -7.20 -9.13 19.56
CA ASN A 152 -6.06 -10.06 19.50
C ASN A 152 -5.02 -9.62 18.45
N LEU A 153 -5.46 -9.13 17.30
CA LEU A 153 -4.59 -8.46 16.34
C LEU A 153 -3.84 -7.30 17.02
N ILE A 154 -4.56 -6.39 17.70
CA ILE A 154 -3.94 -5.22 18.34
C ILE A 154 -2.95 -5.64 19.46
N ARG A 155 -3.26 -6.67 20.25
CA ARG A 155 -2.34 -7.24 21.24
C ARG A 155 -1.06 -7.76 20.61
N PHE A 156 -1.19 -8.51 19.51
CA PHE A 156 -0.04 -9.03 18.79
C PHE A 156 0.82 -7.91 18.20
N LEU A 157 0.18 -6.91 17.58
CA LEU A 157 0.88 -5.76 17.02
C LEU A 157 1.59 -4.92 18.10
N GLU A 158 0.94 -4.75 19.25
CA GLU A 158 1.50 -4.04 20.41
C GLU A 158 2.80 -4.69 20.89
N ASP A 159 2.71 -5.97 21.23
CA ASP A 159 3.82 -6.76 21.76
C ASP A 159 5.00 -6.81 20.77
N LYS A 160 4.71 -7.11 19.49
CA LYS A 160 5.76 -7.40 18.51
C LYS A 160 6.32 -6.18 17.77
N TYR A 161 5.49 -5.16 17.53
CA TYR A 161 5.85 -4.05 16.64
C TYR A 161 5.66 -2.66 17.25
N PHE A 162 4.52 -2.33 17.87
CA PHE A 162 4.27 -0.96 18.34
C PHE A 162 5.20 -0.56 19.48
N SER A 163 5.75 -1.53 20.21
CA SER A 163 6.76 -1.33 21.26
C SER A 163 8.13 -0.91 20.71
N ARG A 164 8.39 -1.09 19.40
CA ARG A 164 9.68 -0.76 18.79
C ARG A 164 9.90 0.75 18.70
N SER A 165 11.15 1.16 18.89
CA SER A 165 11.55 2.58 18.86
C SER A 165 11.35 3.20 17.48
N ASN A 166 11.60 2.45 16.42
CA ASN A 166 11.41 2.87 15.03
C ASN A 166 9.99 2.65 14.49
N TYR A 167 9.01 2.28 15.32
CA TYR A 167 7.61 2.25 14.85
C TYR A 167 7.12 3.69 14.61
N PHE A 168 6.59 3.98 13.43
CA PHE A 168 6.14 5.29 13.05
C PHE A 168 4.85 5.67 13.80
N ARG A 169 4.83 6.89 14.36
CA ARG A 169 3.74 7.39 15.20
C ARG A 169 3.27 8.75 14.71
N ILE A 170 1.97 8.98 14.77
CA ILE A 170 1.34 10.29 14.57
C ILE A 170 0.87 10.79 15.92
N ASN A 171 1.36 11.96 16.36
CA ASN A 171 1.04 12.52 17.69
C ASN A 171 1.25 11.48 18.82
N ASN A 172 2.36 10.75 18.76
CA ASN A 172 2.73 9.66 19.68
C ASN A 172 1.79 8.43 19.68
N MET A 173 0.84 8.35 18.74
CA MET A 173 0.01 7.17 18.53
C MET A 173 0.60 6.30 17.40
N PRO A 174 0.76 4.97 17.58
CA PRO A 174 1.14 4.08 16.49
C PRO A 174 0.18 4.22 15.31
N LEU A 175 0.72 4.36 14.10
CA LEU A 175 -0.07 4.35 12.87
C LEU A 175 -0.41 2.90 12.48
N LEU A 176 -1.69 2.59 12.34
CA LEU A 176 -2.18 1.35 11.72
C LEU A 176 -3.20 1.71 10.64
N SER A 177 -3.07 1.12 9.46
CA SER A 177 -4.04 1.30 8.38
C SER A 177 -4.84 0.02 8.14
N ILE A 178 -6.11 0.12 7.74
CA ILE A 178 -6.91 -1.03 7.28
C ILE A 178 -7.13 -0.91 5.78
N PHE A 179 -6.61 -1.87 4.99
CA PHE A 179 -6.59 -1.83 3.53
C PHE A 179 -8.00 -1.76 2.92
N ASP A 180 -8.85 -2.73 3.22
CA ASP A 180 -10.27 -2.69 2.85
C ASP A 180 -11.11 -2.29 4.05
N SER A 181 -10.99 -1.00 4.39
CA SER A 181 -11.74 -0.37 5.46
C SER A 181 -13.25 -0.38 5.20
N THR A 182 -13.68 -0.38 3.93
CA THR A 182 -15.09 -0.51 3.54
C THR A 182 -15.64 -1.89 3.90
N PHE A 183 -14.89 -2.96 3.60
CA PHE A 183 -15.28 -4.31 3.98
C PHE A 183 -15.36 -4.46 5.50
N PHE A 184 -14.38 -3.93 6.24
CA PHE A 184 -14.40 -3.92 7.71
C PHE A 184 -15.69 -3.30 8.26
N LEU A 185 -16.11 -2.14 7.73
CA LEU A 185 -17.37 -1.50 8.14
C LEU A 185 -18.62 -2.26 7.68
N ARG A 186 -18.64 -2.79 6.45
CA ARG A 186 -19.79 -3.58 5.95
C ARG A 186 -19.98 -4.85 6.77
N GLN A 187 -18.89 -5.49 7.17
CA GLN A 187 -18.90 -6.73 7.92
C GLN A 187 -19.43 -6.53 9.34
N LEU A 188 -18.92 -5.53 10.07
CA LEU A 188 -19.29 -5.30 11.48
C LEU A 188 -20.52 -4.41 11.65
N GLY A 189 -20.79 -3.53 10.69
CA GLY A 189 -21.66 -2.37 10.86
C GLY A 189 -20.98 -1.28 11.70
N THR A 190 -21.36 -0.03 11.45
CA THR A 190 -20.74 1.16 12.06
C THR A 190 -20.74 1.14 13.60
N GLY A 191 -21.84 0.68 14.22
CA GLY A 191 -21.98 0.67 15.67
C GLY A 191 -21.09 -0.36 16.37
N LEU A 192 -20.97 -1.58 15.83
CA LEU A 192 -20.07 -2.58 16.39
C LEU A 192 -18.61 -2.22 16.10
N ALA A 193 -18.31 -1.74 14.88
CA ALA A 193 -16.99 -1.24 14.52
C ALA A 193 -16.51 -0.15 15.49
N SER A 194 -17.39 0.80 15.84
CA SER A 194 -17.11 1.84 16.84
C SER A 194 -16.69 1.26 18.19
N ARG A 195 -17.46 0.30 18.74
CA ARG A 195 -17.11 -0.36 20.00
C ARG A 195 -15.81 -1.17 19.90
N THR A 196 -15.59 -1.84 18.77
CA THR A 196 -14.37 -2.62 18.50
C THR A 196 -13.14 -1.73 18.49
N ILE A 197 -13.19 -0.60 17.77
CA ILE A 197 -12.07 0.35 17.67
C ILE A 197 -11.82 1.04 19.03
N SER A 198 -12.88 1.46 19.74
CA SER A 198 -12.74 2.03 21.08
C SER A 198 -12.09 1.06 22.06
N ARG A 199 -12.51 -0.23 22.05
CA ARG A 199 -11.90 -1.26 22.90
C ARG A 199 -10.40 -1.46 22.62
N ALA A 200 -9.99 -1.40 21.35
CA ALA A 200 -8.59 -1.46 20.95
C ALA A 200 -7.79 -0.24 21.42
N LYS A 201 -8.35 0.97 21.24
CA LYS A 201 -7.75 2.23 21.73
C LYS A 201 -7.60 2.21 23.25
N ASP A 202 -8.63 1.79 23.98
CA ASP A 202 -8.62 1.67 25.45
C ASP A 202 -7.56 0.67 25.96
N TYR A 203 -7.39 -0.45 25.25
CA TYR A 203 -6.34 -1.42 25.58
C TYR A 203 -4.95 -0.79 25.48
N LEU A 204 -4.67 -0.06 24.40
CA LEU A 204 -3.38 0.62 24.20
C LEU A 204 -3.17 1.76 25.21
N SER A 205 -4.21 2.53 25.53
CA SER A 205 -4.13 3.55 26.58
C SER A 205 -3.75 2.96 27.94
N LYS A 206 -4.31 1.80 28.31
CA LYS A 206 -3.94 1.06 29.54
C LYS A 206 -2.50 0.54 29.54
N LYS A 207 -1.90 0.38 28.36
CA LYS A 207 -0.49 0.02 28.17
C LYS A 207 0.46 1.22 28.16
N GLY A 208 -0.07 2.45 28.27
CA GLY A 208 0.71 3.68 28.30
C GLY A 208 0.89 4.37 26.94
N TYR A 209 0.23 3.89 25.87
CA TYR A 209 0.22 4.58 24.59
C TYR A 209 -0.74 5.78 24.64
N SER A 210 -0.47 6.82 23.85
CA SER A 210 -1.38 7.96 23.71
C SER A 210 -2.67 7.63 22.94
N GLY A 211 -2.77 6.44 22.35
CA GLY A 211 -3.92 5.96 21.57
C GLY A 211 -3.48 5.05 20.43
N LEU A 212 -4.29 5.00 19.38
CA LEU A 212 -4.01 4.36 18.09
C LEU A 212 -4.44 5.33 16.99
N HIS A 213 -3.56 5.65 16.04
CA HIS A 213 -3.98 6.38 14.86
C HIS A 213 -4.42 5.37 13.81
N LEU A 214 -5.74 5.19 13.68
CA LEU A 214 -6.33 4.24 12.75
C LEU A 214 -6.71 4.94 11.44
N MET A 215 -6.06 4.55 10.34
CA MET A 215 -6.32 5.10 9.01
C MET A 215 -7.16 4.14 8.16
N ALA A 216 -8.23 4.68 7.57
CA ALA A 216 -9.07 3.95 6.61
C ALA A 216 -8.51 4.09 5.19
N ILE A 217 -8.22 2.97 4.53
CA ILE A 217 -7.80 2.94 3.13
C ILE A 217 -8.98 2.61 2.22
N ASN A 218 -9.06 3.32 1.09
CA ASN A 218 -10.09 3.15 0.05
C ASN A 218 -11.53 3.22 0.62
N PRO A 219 -11.89 4.28 1.37
CA PRO A 219 -13.24 4.41 1.90
C PRO A 219 -14.23 4.61 0.74
N ALA A 220 -15.24 3.75 0.65
CA ALA A 220 -16.28 3.90 -0.37
C ALA A 220 -17.09 5.17 -0.11
N SER A 221 -17.30 5.98 -1.16
CA SER A 221 -18.04 7.25 -1.07
C SER A 221 -19.43 7.08 -0.44
N ALA A 222 -20.11 5.97 -0.71
CA ALA A 222 -21.43 5.66 -0.14
C ALA A 222 -21.44 5.48 1.39
N MET A 223 -20.29 5.22 2.01
CA MET A 223 -20.13 5.00 3.46
C MET A 223 -19.18 6.03 4.09
N ILE A 224 -18.80 7.08 3.37
CA ILE A 224 -17.69 7.98 3.74
C ILE A 224 -17.87 8.63 5.13
N THR A 225 -19.11 8.95 5.51
CA THR A 225 -19.42 9.55 6.82
C THR A 225 -19.35 8.56 7.99
N ASP A 226 -19.40 7.26 7.72
CA ASP A 226 -19.41 6.23 8.77
C ASP A 226 -18.03 5.93 9.33
N PHE A 227 -16.96 6.21 8.58
CA PHE A 227 -15.59 6.03 9.06
C PHE A 227 -15.30 6.88 10.30
N LYS A 228 -15.71 8.15 10.31
CA LYS A 228 -15.59 9.01 11.49
C LYS A 228 -16.41 8.49 12.67
N LYS A 229 -17.64 8.05 12.43
CA LYS A 229 -18.53 7.48 13.48
C LYS A 229 -17.97 6.18 14.06
N ALA A 230 -17.31 5.37 13.24
CA ALA A 230 -16.64 4.16 13.67
C ALA A 230 -15.34 4.42 14.44
N GLY A 231 -14.82 5.65 14.46
CA GLY A 231 -13.65 6.01 15.25
C GLY A 231 -12.30 5.94 14.50
N PHE A 232 -12.32 5.93 13.17
CA PHE A 232 -11.11 6.18 12.37
C PHE A 232 -10.64 7.63 12.53
N ASP A 233 -9.33 7.84 12.51
CA ASP A 233 -8.69 9.15 12.74
C ASP A 233 -8.34 9.86 11.42
N SER A 234 -8.22 9.11 10.33
CA SER A 234 -7.89 9.64 9.01
C SER A 234 -8.34 8.71 7.89
N VAL A 235 -8.35 9.25 6.67
CA VAL A 235 -8.63 8.50 5.44
C VAL A 235 -7.49 8.68 4.45
N SER A 236 -7.27 7.66 3.63
CA SER A 236 -6.37 7.71 2.49
C SER A 236 -6.81 6.68 1.45
N HIS A 237 -6.00 6.52 0.42
CA HIS A 237 -6.14 5.46 -0.58
C HIS A 237 -4.80 4.74 -0.72
N TYR A 238 -4.84 3.56 -1.33
CA TYR A 238 -3.61 2.87 -1.75
C TYR A 238 -3.13 3.49 -3.06
N VAL A 239 -3.49 2.92 -4.23
CA VAL A 239 -3.07 3.44 -5.54
C VAL A 239 -3.97 4.58 -6.07
N TRP A 240 -5.28 4.57 -5.74
CA TRP A 240 -6.37 5.46 -6.24
C TRP A 240 -6.46 5.71 -7.76
N LEU A 241 -5.64 5.05 -8.54
CA LEU A 241 -5.79 4.81 -9.97
C LEU A 241 -5.71 3.30 -10.19
N PRO A 242 -6.36 2.75 -11.22
CA PRO A 242 -7.05 3.41 -12.34
C PRO A 242 -8.51 3.79 -12.04
N ASP A 243 -9.25 4.26 -13.04
CA ASP A 243 -10.72 4.29 -13.00
C ASP A 243 -11.28 2.91 -13.36
N TRP A 244 -11.78 2.19 -12.34
CA TRP A 244 -12.38 0.87 -12.47
C TRP A 244 -13.71 0.85 -13.25
N LYS A 245 -14.21 1.98 -13.73
CA LYS A 245 -15.34 2.05 -14.67
C LYS A 245 -14.99 2.76 -15.97
N GLY A 246 -13.70 3.01 -16.21
CA GLY A 246 -13.19 3.80 -17.32
C GLY A 246 -13.01 3.04 -18.63
N LYS A 247 -12.06 3.48 -19.46
CA LYS A 247 -11.60 2.76 -20.66
C LYS A 247 -10.50 1.74 -20.29
N TYR A 248 -10.21 0.81 -21.19
CA TYR A 248 -9.15 -0.19 -20.98
C TYR A 248 -7.77 0.44 -20.75
N GLN A 249 -7.31 1.27 -21.69
CA GLN A 249 -6.05 2.01 -21.56
C GLN A 249 -6.35 3.43 -21.08
N GLN A 250 -5.81 3.80 -19.93
CA GLN A 250 -6.06 5.11 -19.30
C GLN A 250 -4.78 5.93 -19.27
N ASP A 251 -4.86 7.19 -19.70
CA ASP A 251 -3.71 8.08 -19.72
C ASP A 251 -3.34 8.49 -18.29
N TYR A 252 -2.07 8.31 -17.93
CA TYR A 252 -1.57 8.60 -16.59
C TYR A 252 -1.68 10.09 -16.25
N GLY A 253 -1.36 10.99 -17.20
CA GLY A 253 -1.43 12.44 -17.00
C GLY A 253 -2.86 12.95 -16.74
N GLU A 254 -3.85 12.40 -17.44
CA GLU A 254 -5.28 12.65 -17.21
C GLU A 254 -5.69 12.18 -15.81
N LEU A 255 -5.29 10.97 -15.41
CA LEU A 255 -5.59 10.40 -14.09
C LEU A 255 -4.99 11.24 -12.97
N ILE A 256 -3.73 11.67 -13.07
CA ILE A 256 -3.08 12.54 -12.07
C ILE A 256 -3.93 13.79 -11.80
N LYS A 257 -4.35 14.48 -12.87
CA LYS A 257 -5.17 15.70 -12.75
C LYS A 257 -6.50 15.41 -12.07
N ARG A 258 -7.19 14.34 -12.48
CA ARG A 258 -8.49 13.95 -11.91
C ARG A 258 -8.36 13.55 -10.44
N ARG A 259 -7.48 12.60 -10.11
CA ARG A 259 -7.33 12.05 -8.76
C ARG A 259 -6.89 13.11 -7.73
N SER A 260 -5.98 14.00 -8.13
CA SER A 260 -5.55 15.10 -7.25
C SER A 260 -6.69 16.04 -6.84
N ASN A 261 -7.71 16.21 -7.70
CA ASN A 261 -8.85 17.09 -7.42
C ASN A 261 -9.88 16.45 -6.47
N GLU A 262 -9.85 15.12 -6.30
CA GLU A 262 -10.81 14.38 -5.47
C GLU A 262 -10.45 14.41 -3.97
N TRP A 263 -9.19 14.66 -3.62
CA TRP A 263 -8.70 14.63 -2.23
C TRP A 263 -9.44 15.58 -1.28
N ARG A 264 -9.77 16.80 -1.72
CA ARG A 264 -10.53 17.74 -0.89
C ARG A 264 -11.96 17.27 -0.65
N THR A 265 -12.56 16.60 -1.63
CA THR A 265 -13.90 16.03 -1.50
C THR A 265 -13.89 14.92 -0.45
N PHE A 266 -12.94 14.00 -0.50
CA PHE A 266 -12.82 12.95 0.53
C PHE A 266 -12.60 13.50 1.93
N ALA A 267 -11.72 14.49 2.10
CA ALA A 267 -11.52 15.14 3.40
C ALA A 267 -12.81 15.79 3.91
N LYS A 268 -13.49 16.56 3.05
CA LYS A 268 -14.73 17.26 3.40
C LYS A 268 -15.86 16.29 3.75
N GLU A 269 -16.08 15.27 2.94
CA GLU A 269 -17.22 14.34 3.10
C GLU A 269 -17.01 13.36 4.26
N SER A 270 -15.76 12.92 4.50
CA SER A 270 -15.46 12.08 5.67
C SER A 270 -15.45 12.87 6.98
N GLY A 271 -15.17 14.17 6.92
CA GLY A 271 -14.91 15.00 8.09
C GLY A 271 -13.64 14.57 8.85
N LEU A 272 -12.72 13.88 8.16
CA LEU A 272 -11.43 13.39 8.64
C LEU A 272 -10.29 14.00 7.80
N VAL A 273 -9.07 13.98 8.34
CA VAL A 273 -7.88 14.35 7.57
C VAL A 273 -7.70 13.33 6.44
N TYR A 274 -7.45 13.83 5.24
CA TYR A 274 -7.09 13.01 4.09
C TYR A 274 -5.59 13.11 3.83
N PHE A 275 -4.88 11.99 3.95
CA PHE A 275 -3.47 11.92 3.57
C PHE A 275 -3.38 11.47 2.10
N PRO A 276 -2.88 12.29 1.17
CA PRO A 276 -2.73 11.87 -0.21
C PRO A 276 -1.81 10.65 -0.34
N SER A 277 -2.20 9.71 -1.20
CA SER A 277 -1.33 8.64 -1.70
C SER A 277 -1.23 8.75 -3.21
N VAL A 278 -0.01 8.69 -3.73
CA VAL A 278 0.30 8.78 -5.16
C VAL A 278 0.98 7.52 -5.64
N SER A 279 0.84 7.19 -6.92
CA SER A 279 1.40 5.97 -7.50
C SER A 279 2.02 6.26 -8.86
N PRO A 280 3.11 5.57 -9.24
CA PRO A 280 3.81 5.80 -10.51
C PRO A 280 3.08 5.23 -11.74
N GLY A 281 2.05 4.41 -11.53
CA GLY A 281 1.26 3.80 -12.60
C GLY A 281 0.36 2.69 -12.07
N TRP A 282 -0.20 1.88 -12.97
CA TRP A 282 -0.93 0.65 -12.64
C TRP A 282 -1.02 -0.28 -13.86
N ASP A 283 -0.61 -1.52 -13.69
CA ASP A 283 -0.75 -2.59 -14.67
C ASP A 283 -0.66 -3.97 -13.99
N ALA A 284 -1.81 -4.56 -13.70
CA ALA A 284 -1.89 -5.90 -13.11
C ALA A 284 -1.84 -7.04 -14.12
N THR A 285 -1.71 -6.76 -15.43
CA THR A 285 -1.77 -7.81 -16.46
C THR A 285 -0.75 -8.95 -16.33
N PRO A 286 0.43 -8.80 -15.68
CA PRO A 286 1.30 -9.94 -15.34
C PRO A 286 0.60 -11.03 -14.51
N ARG A 287 -0.38 -10.65 -13.67
CA ARG A 287 -1.11 -11.59 -12.81
C ARG A 287 -2.16 -12.42 -13.54
N GLY A 288 -2.39 -12.23 -14.84
CA GLY A 288 -3.39 -12.98 -15.62
C GLY A 288 -2.77 -13.93 -16.64
N VAL A 289 -3.43 -15.05 -16.95
CA VAL A 289 -2.97 -15.94 -18.03
C VAL A 289 -2.94 -15.21 -19.39
N ALA A 290 -2.11 -15.70 -20.31
CA ALA A 290 -2.13 -15.30 -21.73
C ALA A 290 -3.55 -15.44 -22.30
N HIS A 291 -3.95 -14.52 -23.19
CA HIS A 291 -5.23 -14.61 -23.90
C HIS A 291 -5.09 -14.02 -25.31
N ASP A 292 -5.83 -14.59 -26.26
CA ASP A 292 -5.52 -14.41 -27.67
C ASP A 292 -6.33 -13.26 -28.30
N SER A 293 -7.52 -12.94 -27.76
CA SER A 293 -8.40 -11.91 -28.34
C SER A 293 -9.45 -11.29 -27.40
N ARG A 294 -10.03 -12.06 -26.46
CA ARG A 294 -10.95 -11.50 -25.45
C ARG A 294 -10.15 -10.85 -24.32
N ARG A 295 -10.29 -9.54 -24.17
CA ARG A 295 -9.80 -8.77 -22.99
C ARG A 295 -10.91 -8.79 -21.93
N PRO A 296 -10.78 -9.57 -20.84
CA PRO A 296 -11.77 -9.52 -19.77
C PRO A 296 -11.80 -8.11 -19.18
N GLN A 297 -12.98 -7.50 -19.06
CA GLN A 297 -13.15 -6.21 -18.40
C GLN A 297 -13.19 -6.39 -16.87
N ARG A 298 -12.16 -7.05 -16.34
CA ARG A 298 -11.99 -7.30 -14.91
C ARG A 298 -10.51 -7.44 -14.58
N TYR A 299 -10.20 -7.31 -13.30
CA TYR A 299 -8.89 -7.67 -12.77
C TYR A 299 -8.49 -9.10 -13.14
N PRO A 300 -7.21 -9.39 -13.44
CA PRO A 300 -6.08 -8.45 -13.55
C PRO A 300 -5.91 -7.83 -14.94
N TRP A 301 -6.68 -8.26 -15.94
CA TRP A 301 -6.49 -7.82 -17.32
C TRP A 301 -6.97 -6.39 -17.58
N TRP A 302 -7.76 -5.80 -16.69
CA TRP A 302 -8.38 -4.51 -16.92
C TRP A 302 -8.57 -3.71 -15.62
N PRO A 303 -8.39 -2.39 -15.65
CA PRO A 303 -7.81 -1.59 -16.75
C PRO A 303 -6.28 -1.46 -16.58
N VAL A 304 -5.63 -0.89 -17.60
CA VAL A 304 -4.18 -0.62 -17.62
C VAL A 304 -3.95 0.88 -17.76
N VAL A 305 -3.05 1.43 -16.94
CA VAL A 305 -2.59 2.81 -17.07
C VAL A 305 -1.41 2.83 -18.02
N VAL A 306 -1.44 3.76 -18.97
CA VAL A 306 -0.42 3.93 -20.00
C VAL A 306 0.11 5.36 -19.99
N GLY A 307 1.30 5.54 -20.55
CA GLY A 307 1.96 6.85 -20.57
C GLY A 307 2.60 7.20 -19.23
N GLU A 308 2.91 6.21 -18.39
CA GLU A 308 3.70 6.43 -17.19
C GLU A 308 5.11 6.97 -17.52
N ASP A 309 5.51 8.00 -16.78
CA ASP A 309 6.78 8.71 -16.94
C ASP A 309 7.18 9.33 -15.58
N PRO A 310 8.47 9.28 -15.18
CA PRO A 310 8.96 9.86 -13.93
C PRO A 310 8.64 11.35 -13.76
N ALA A 311 8.58 12.16 -14.83
CA ALA A 311 8.21 13.57 -14.74
C ALA A 311 6.72 13.76 -14.40
N LEU A 312 5.85 12.89 -14.90
CA LEU A 312 4.44 12.89 -14.53
C LEU A 312 4.24 12.46 -13.08
N PHE A 313 4.99 11.46 -12.62
CA PHE A 313 5.00 11.06 -11.21
C PHE A 313 5.52 12.16 -10.28
N SER A 314 6.62 12.84 -10.65
CA SER A 314 7.14 14.05 -9.95
C SER A 314 6.02 15.07 -9.77
N ASN A 315 5.28 15.40 -10.83
CA ASN A 315 4.15 16.32 -10.75
C ASN A 315 3.02 15.79 -9.83
N PHE A 316 2.73 14.49 -9.83
CA PHE A 316 1.71 13.91 -8.95
C PHE A 316 2.11 14.01 -7.48
N LEU A 317 3.35 13.64 -7.15
CA LEU A 317 3.91 13.76 -5.80
C LEU A 317 3.97 15.23 -5.35
N GLY A 318 4.40 16.14 -6.23
CA GLY A 318 4.40 17.57 -5.96
C GLY A 318 3.00 18.12 -5.65
N ARG A 319 1.96 17.60 -6.31
CA ARG A 319 0.56 17.93 -5.96
C ARG A 319 0.18 17.42 -4.57
N ALA A 320 0.57 16.19 -4.22
CA ALA A 320 0.33 15.63 -2.88
C ALA A 320 1.03 16.45 -1.80
N ILE A 321 2.30 16.80 -1.98
CA ILE A 321 3.07 17.64 -1.06
C ILE A 321 2.41 19.01 -0.87
N ARG A 322 2.01 19.68 -1.97
CA ARG A 322 1.31 20.98 -1.89
C ARG A 322 -0.05 20.88 -1.19
N TYR A 323 -0.80 19.81 -1.43
CA TYR A 323 -2.04 19.54 -0.71
C TYR A 323 -1.76 19.39 0.80
N THR A 324 -0.82 18.51 1.15
CA THR A 324 -0.46 18.20 2.53
C THR A 324 -0.02 19.44 3.29
N ARG A 325 0.88 20.25 2.73
CA ARG A 325 1.32 21.52 3.33
C ARG A 325 0.17 22.49 3.60
N LYS A 326 -0.83 22.51 2.72
CA LYS A 326 -1.95 23.46 2.80
C LYS A 326 -3.07 23.00 3.74
N TYR A 327 -3.29 21.69 3.87
CA TYR A 327 -4.51 21.15 4.47
C TYR A 327 -4.29 20.21 5.64
N ASN A 328 -3.07 19.71 5.87
CA ASN A 328 -2.82 18.65 6.85
C ASN A 328 -1.86 19.08 7.96
N ASP A 329 -2.23 18.75 9.19
CA ASP A 329 -1.32 18.65 10.34
C ASP A 329 -1.63 17.30 11.04
N PRO A 330 -0.69 16.34 11.08
CA PRO A 330 0.68 16.42 10.58
C PRO A 330 0.78 16.47 9.05
N GLN A 331 1.91 16.97 8.56
CA GLN A 331 2.22 17.00 7.13
C GLN A 331 2.69 15.62 6.63
N LEU A 332 1.75 14.76 6.26
CA LEU A 332 2.00 13.39 5.78
C LEU A 332 1.38 13.14 4.39
N CYS A 333 2.10 12.41 3.54
CA CYS A 333 1.59 11.79 2.32
C CYS A 333 2.26 10.43 2.08
N PHE A 334 1.74 9.68 1.10
CA PHE A 334 2.15 8.31 0.81
C PHE A 334 2.47 8.06 -0.66
N ILE A 335 3.28 7.03 -0.91
CA ILE A 335 3.57 6.47 -2.22
C ILE A 335 3.11 5.01 -2.24
N ALA A 336 2.23 4.67 -3.18
CA ALA A 336 1.82 3.32 -3.51
C ALA A 336 2.44 2.93 -4.87
N SER A 337 3.55 2.20 -4.90
CA SER A 337 4.24 1.60 -3.76
C SER A 337 5.76 1.62 -3.94
N TRP A 338 6.50 1.14 -2.94
CA TRP A 338 7.92 0.85 -3.07
C TRP A 338 8.14 -0.23 -4.14
N ASN A 339 7.45 -1.37 -4.06
CA ASN A 339 7.84 -2.61 -4.76
C ASN A 339 6.69 -3.52 -5.23
N GLU A 340 5.48 -3.03 -5.54
CA GLU A 340 4.42 -3.89 -6.10
C GLU A 340 4.60 -4.13 -7.61
N TRP A 341 5.62 -4.93 -7.96
CA TRP A 341 6.01 -5.23 -9.35
C TRP A 341 4.92 -5.89 -10.19
N SER A 342 4.21 -6.88 -9.65
CA SER A 342 3.19 -7.65 -10.39
C SER A 342 1.89 -6.88 -10.65
N GLU A 343 1.69 -5.73 -10.02
CA GLU A 343 0.64 -4.75 -10.36
C GLU A 343 1.18 -3.46 -11.00
N GLY A 344 2.49 -3.41 -11.28
CA GLY A 344 3.10 -2.33 -12.06
C GLY A 344 3.09 -0.97 -11.38
N HIS A 345 2.98 -0.90 -10.05
CA HIS A 345 3.03 0.35 -9.27
C HIS A 345 4.17 0.29 -8.24
N TYR A 346 5.40 0.54 -8.68
CA TYR A 346 6.61 0.50 -7.85
C TYR A 346 7.50 1.73 -8.14
N VAL A 347 8.32 2.14 -7.17
CA VAL A 347 9.35 3.18 -7.38
C VAL A 347 10.77 2.63 -7.29
N GLU A 348 10.92 1.34 -6.96
CA GLU A 348 12.22 0.67 -7.04
C GLU A 348 12.86 0.80 -8.44
N PRO A 349 14.19 0.83 -8.53
CA PRO A 349 14.87 0.98 -9.82
C PRO A 349 14.54 -0.13 -10.80
N ASP A 350 14.23 0.25 -12.04
CA ASP A 350 13.83 -0.67 -13.11
C ASP A 350 14.74 -0.53 -14.35
N LYS A 351 14.64 -1.48 -15.28
CA LYS A 351 15.44 -1.47 -16.52
C LYS A 351 15.07 -0.37 -17.52
N ARG A 352 13.89 0.23 -17.43
CA ARG A 352 13.39 1.26 -18.35
C ARG A 352 13.82 2.66 -17.93
N PHE A 353 13.75 2.96 -16.65
CA PHE A 353 13.92 4.29 -16.07
C PHE A 353 15.07 4.37 -15.06
N GLY A 354 15.73 3.26 -14.72
CA GLY A 354 16.80 3.23 -13.72
C GLY A 354 16.29 3.80 -12.40
N THR A 355 16.99 4.79 -11.86
CA THR A 355 16.67 5.49 -10.61
C THR A 355 15.68 6.64 -10.75
N ALA A 356 15.17 6.93 -11.96
CA ALA A 356 14.42 8.18 -12.21
C ALA A 356 13.13 8.32 -11.39
N TRP A 357 12.47 7.21 -11.00
CA TRP A 357 11.34 7.26 -10.07
C TRP A 357 11.74 7.80 -8.69
N LEU A 358 12.88 7.35 -8.18
CA LEU A 358 13.42 7.79 -6.89
C LEU A 358 13.95 9.23 -6.98
N GLU A 359 14.60 9.61 -8.08
CA GLU A 359 15.04 10.99 -8.33
C GLU A 359 13.86 11.97 -8.36
N ALA A 360 12.70 11.56 -8.86
CA ALA A 360 11.48 12.35 -8.79
C ALA A 360 11.02 12.57 -7.33
N ILE A 361 11.16 11.56 -6.44
CA ILE A 361 10.89 11.72 -5.01
C ILE A 361 11.86 12.72 -4.40
N GLN A 362 13.17 12.54 -4.63
CA GLN A 362 14.21 13.40 -4.08
C GLN A 362 14.01 14.86 -4.49
N ARG A 363 13.70 15.09 -5.77
CA ARG A 363 13.40 16.43 -6.31
C ARG A 363 12.26 17.09 -5.57
N GLU A 364 11.10 16.43 -5.49
CA GLU A 364 9.92 17.02 -4.84
C GLU A 364 10.13 17.18 -3.33
N LYS A 365 10.86 16.26 -2.69
CA LYS A 365 11.25 16.35 -1.27
C LYS A 365 12.14 17.55 -1.00
N GLN A 366 13.12 17.83 -1.86
CA GLN A 366 14.01 19.00 -1.72
C GLN A 366 13.26 20.33 -1.90
N TYR A 367 12.33 20.41 -2.86
CA TYR A 367 11.43 21.57 -2.97
C TYR A 367 10.38 21.64 -1.84
N ALA A 368 10.28 20.57 -1.03
CA ALA A 368 9.39 20.46 0.12
C ALA A 368 10.02 20.91 1.46
N VAL A 369 11.28 21.33 1.46
CA VAL A 369 11.95 22.01 2.57
C VAL A 369 12.03 23.49 2.23
#